data_AF-A0A3M1KS63-F1
#
_entry.id   AF-A0A3M1KS63-F1
#
_cell.length_a   1.000
_cell.length_b   1.000
_cell.length_c   1.000
_cell.angle_alpha   90.00
_cell.angle_beta   90.00
_cell.angle_gamma   90.00
#
_symmetry.space_group_name_H-M   'P 1'
#
loop_
_entity.id
_entity.type
_entity.pdbx_description
1 polymer ?
#
loop_
_entity_poly.entity_id
_entity_poly.type
_entity_poly.pdbx_seq_one_letter_code
_entity_poly.pdbx_strand_id
1 'polypeptide(L)'
;MERKTEQLQIRVTRAQKRMIRRLAAAAGMDVSSYVLSRALPAKKRRWQELIERLAAGDEERYVLAALNDLLAELGPEEFGETVAGTDVRALPKRLQNQVAAMTERAAERLGAERPAWTAEVSPLERPYFASTLPGLRLYLLRASPVVFRRRNLFVDASVGDRI
;
A
#
# COMPACT_ATOMS: atom_id res chain seq x y z
N MET A 1 17.60 -12.41 -9.53
CA MET A 1 17.55 -11.14 -10.29
C MET A 1 16.65 -11.35 -11.48
N GLU A 2 15.54 -10.61 -11.53
CA GLU A 2 14.67 -10.57 -12.70
C GLU A 2 15.47 -10.02 -13.90
N ARG A 3 15.40 -10.67 -15.07
CA ARG A 3 16.10 -10.22 -16.27
C ARG A 3 15.36 -9.03 -16.86
N LYS A 4 16.08 -7.96 -17.23
CA LYS A 4 15.49 -6.84 -17.99
C LYS A 4 15.11 -7.35 -19.39
N THR A 5 13.82 -7.47 -19.67
CA THR A 5 13.27 -8.02 -20.92
C THR A 5 12.90 -6.95 -21.95
N GLU A 6 12.72 -5.70 -21.51
CA GLU A 6 12.20 -4.60 -22.33
C GLU A 6 12.98 -3.29 -22.13
N GLN A 7 12.84 -2.35 -23.07
CA GLN A 7 13.47 -1.03 -23.02
C GLN A 7 12.49 0.10 -23.36
N LEU A 8 12.60 1.22 -22.64
CA LEU A 8 11.83 2.45 -22.87
C LEU A 8 12.73 3.57 -23.41
N GLN A 9 12.35 4.20 -24.54
CA GLN A 9 13.03 5.37 -25.08
C GLN A 9 12.36 6.67 -24.61
N ILE A 10 13.12 7.55 -23.97
CA ILE A 10 12.63 8.84 -23.46
C ILE A 10 13.33 9.99 -24.17
N ARG A 11 12.56 10.93 -24.73
CA ARG A 11 13.11 12.16 -25.33
C ARG A 11 13.46 13.14 -24.22
N VAL A 12 14.71 13.59 -24.21
CA VAL A 12 15.23 14.55 -23.23
C VAL A 12 16.11 15.59 -23.93
N THR A 13 16.15 16.81 -23.39
CA THR A 13 17.09 17.83 -23.88
C THR A 13 18.53 17.46 -23.53
N ARG A 14 19.50 18.08 -24.21
CA ARG A 14 20.93 17.89 -23.90
C ARG A 14 21.27 18.32 -22.47
N ALA A 15 20.59 19.35 -21.94
CA ALA A 15 20.75 19.80 -20.57
C ALA A 15 20.23 18.76 -19.57
N GLN A 16 19.01 18.24 -19.77
CA GLN A 16 18.43 17.19 -18.93
C GLN A 16 19.29 15.92 -18.93
N LYS A 17 19.76 15.46 -20.10
CA LYS A 17 20.62 14.28 -20.20
C LYS A 17 21.93 14.43 -19.40
N ARG A 18 22.55 15.61 -19.41
CA ARG A 18 23.74 15.91 -18.61
C ARG A 18 23.43 15.90 -17.11
N MET A 19 22.31 16.50 -16.72
CA MET A 19 21.89 16.54 -15.32
C MET A 19 21.64 15.13 -14.77
N ILE A 20 20.87 14.32 -15.47
CA ILE A 20 20.58 12.93 -15.07
C ILE A 20 21.87 12.12 -14.92
N ARG A 21 22.81 12.23 -15.87
CA ARG A 21 24.12 11.55 -15.77
C ARG A 21 24.90 11.97 -14.53
N ARG A 22 24.92 13.27 -14.22
CA ARG A 22 25.61 13.79 -13.03
C ARG A 22 24.99 13.25 -11.75
N LEU A 23 23.66 13.26 -11.66
CA LEU A 23 22.93 12.75 -10.51
C LEU A 23 23.11 11.24 -10.33
N ALA A 24 23.08 10.47 -11.42
CA ALA A 24 23.35 9.03 -11.40
C ALA A 24 24.75 8.72 -10.90
N ALA A 25 25.77 9.43 -11.42
CA ALA A 25 27.15 9.28 -10.98
C ALA A 25 27.33 9.65 -9.49
N ALA A 26 26.71 10.74 -9.04
CA ALA A 26 26.72 11.13 -7.62
C ALA A 26 26.06 10.10 -6.70
N ALA A 27 25.08 9.35 -7.22
CA ALA A 27 24.42 8.25 -6.51
C ALA A 27 25.14 6.89 -6.66
N GLY A 28 26.27 6.83 -7.37
CA GLY A 28 26.98 5.57 -7.64
C GLY A 28 26.21 4.59 -8.53
N MET A 29 25.28 5.07 -9.35
CA MET A 29 24.39 4.27 -10.18
C MET A 29 24.61 4.54 -11.68
N ASP A 30 24.33 3.56 -12.53
CA ASP A 30 24.14 3.83 -13.96
C ASP A 30 22.85 4.63 -14.20
N VAL A 31 22.77 5.28 -15.37
CA VAL A 31 21.63 6.16 -15.71
C VAL A 31 20.29 5.41 -15.64
N SER A 32 20.22 4.19 -16.13
CA SER A 32 18.97 3.43 -16.15
C SER A 32 18.55 3.06 -14.74
N SER A 33 19.47 2.57 -13.91
CA SER A 33 19.19 2.24 -12.50
C SER A 33 18.79 3.47 -11.68
N TYR A 34 19.44 4.61 -11.90
CA TYR A 34 19.07 5.87 -11.25
C TYR A 34 17.69 6.36 -11.68
N VAL A 35 17.38 6.34 -12.98
CA VAL A 35 16.06 6.75 -13.47
C VAL A 35 14.97 5.82 -12.93
N LEU A 36 15.21 4.51 -12.94
CA LEU A 36 14.24 3.53 -12.43
C LEU A 36 14.04 3.63 -10.91
N SER A 37 15.09 3.92 -10.11
CA SER A 37 14.92 4.08 -8.67
C SER A 37 14.08 5.30 -8.30
N ARG A 38 14.09 6.34 -9.16
CA ARG A 38 13.25 7.53 -9.02
C ARG A 38 11.86 7.36 -9.61
N ALA A 39 11.74 6.68 -10.75
CA ALA A 39 10.46 6.48 -11.43
C ALA A 39 9.63 5.34 -10.83
N LEU A 40 10.27 4.31 -10.30
CA LEU A 40 9.65 3.11 -9.71
C LEU A 40 10.31 2.78 -8.36
N PRO A 41 10.04 3.58 -7.31
CA PRO A 41 10.59 3.35 -5.98
C PRO A 41 10.31 1.93 -5.48
N ALA A 42 11.28 1.33 -4.79
CA ALA A 42 11.18 -0.07 -4.35
C ALA A 42 9.95 -0.35 -3.49
N LYS A 43 9.61 0.56 -2.56
CA LYS A 43 8.42 0.44 -1.70
C LYS A 43 7.12 0.48 -2.50
N LYS A 44 7.02 1.33 -3.53
CA LYS A 44 5.87 1.39 -4.44
C LYS A 44 5.69 0.09 -5.22
N ARG A 45 6.78 -0.47 -5.74
CA ARG A 45 6.75 -1.77 -6.43
C ARG A 45 6.31 -2.88 -5.49
N ARG A 46 6.85 -2.91 -4.27
CA ARG A 46 6.47 -3.90 -3.26
C ARG A 46 5.01 -3.78 -2.87
N TRP A 47 4.49 -2.56 -2.72
CA TRP A 47 3.08 -2.30 -2.48
C TRP A 47 2.21 -2.90 -3.60
N GLN A 48 2.53 -2.61 -4.86
CA GLN A 48 1.81 -3.15 -6.03
C GLN A 48 1.83 -4.67 -6.08
N GLU A 49 3.01 -5.28 -5.88
CA GLU A 49 3.17 -6.74 -5.83
C GLU A 49 2.27 -7.39 -4.77
N LEU A 50 2.17 -6.79 -3.57
CA LEU A 50 1.31 -7.30 -2.51
C LEU A 50 -0.18 -7.17 -2.85
N ILE A 51 -0.59 -6.07 -3.51
CA ILE A 51 -1.97 -5.91 -3.99
C ILE A 51 -2.31 -6.94 -5.07
N GLU A 52 -1.40 -7.21 -6.00
CA GLU A 52 -1.57 -8.24 -7.04
C GLU A 52 -1.69 -9.65 -6.44
N ARG A 53 -0.86 -9.97 -5.44
CA ARG A 53 -0.95 -11.24 -4.71
C ARG A 53 -2.29 -11.40 -3.96
N LEU A 54 -2.80 -10.31 -3.35
CA LEU A 54 -4.14 -10.33 -2.77
C LEU A 54 -5.23 -10.57 -3.82
N ALA A 55 -5.09 -9.99 -5.01
CA ALA A 55 -6.04 -10.19 -6.10
C ALA A 55 -6.02 -11.64 -6.61
N ALA A 56 -4.85 -12.28 -6.63
CA ALA A 56 -4.68 -13.69 -6.97
C ALA A 56 -5.24 -14.66 -5.89
N GLY A 57 -5.51 -14.16 -4.67
CA GLY A 57 -5.99 -14.98 -3.55
C GLY A 57 -4.89 -15.73 -2.80
N ASP A 58 -3.63 -15.34 -2.99
CA ASP A 58 -2.49 -15.99 -2.35
C ASP A 58 -2.38 -15.62 -0.88
N GLU A 59 -2.31 -16.62 0.00
CA GLU A 59 -1.85 -16.49 1.39
C GLU A 59 -2.35 -15.22 2.12
N GLU A 60 -3.65 -14.93 2.02
CA GLU A 60 -4.24 -13.63 2.34
C GLU A 60 -3.76 -13.02 3.67
N ARG A 61 -3.75 -13.81 4.76
CA ARG A 61 -3.28 -13.35 6.07
C ARG A 61 -1.84 -12.86 6.04
N TYR A 62 -0.94 -13.61 5.39
CA TYR A 62 0.46 -13.25 5.27
C TYR A 62 0.65 -12.01 4.39
N VAL A 63 -0.11 -11.89 3.30
CA VAL A 63 -0.02 -10.72 2.42
C VAL A 63 -0.56 -9.47 3.11
N LEU A 64 -1.65 -9.57 3.86
CA LEU A 64 -2.17 -8.47 4.69
C LEU A 64 -1.19 -8.07 5.80
N ALA A 65 -0.53 -9.02 6.45
CA ALA A 65 0.52 -8.74 7.43
C ALA A 65 1.70 -7.99 6.76
N ALA A 66 2.17 -8.47 5.60
CA ALA A 66 3.24 -7.82 4.85
C ALA A 66 2.87 -6.40 4.37
N LEU A 67 1.60 -6.15 4.03
CA LEU A 67 1.11 -4.79 3.74
C LEU A 67 1.16 -3.90 4.98
N ASN A 68 0.77 -4.44 6.14
CA ASN A 68 0.83 -3.69 7.40
C ASN A 68 2.28 -3.32 7.76
N ASP A 69 3.20 -4.28 7.66
CA ASP A 69 4.62 -4.07 7.91
C ASP A 69 5.20 -3.00 6.96
N LEU A 70 4.91 -3.10 5.66
CA LEU A 70 5.33 -2.09 4.69
C LEU A 70 4.80 -0.71 5.03
N LEU A 71 3.51 -0.60 5.40
CA LEU A 71 2.92 0.67 5.81
C LEU A 71 3.58 1.20 7.10
N ALA A 72 3.98 0.33 8.03
CA ALA A 72 4.69 0.66 9.26
C ALA A 72 6.09 1.24 9.03
N GLU A 73 6.76 0.83 7.96
CA GLU A 73 8.11 1.27 7.59
C GLU A 73 8.15 2.57 6.75
N LEU A 74 7.00 3.09 6.32
CA LEU A 74 6.94 4.29 5.48
C LEU A 74 7.11 5.58 6.31
N GLY A 75 7.92 6.50 5.79
CA GLY A 75 7.91 7.90 6.21
C GLY A 75 6.73 8.69 5.61
N PRO A 76 6.43 9.90 6.12
CA PRO A 76 5.32 10.73 5.61
C PRO A 76 5.42 11.07 4.11
N GLU A 77 6.63 11.38 3.62
CA GLU A 77 6.86 11.72 2.20
C GLU A 77 6.69 10.49 1.29
N GLU A 78 7.26 9.34 1.70
CA GLU A 78 7.21 8.10 0.93
C GLU A 78 5.81 7.50 0.87
N PHE A 79 5.00 7.72 1.92
CA PHE A 79 3.65 7.18 2.01
C PHE A 79 2.80 7.59 0.81
N GLY A 80 2.71 8.89 0.53
CA GLY A 80 1.91 9.42 -0.56
C GLY A 80 2.32 8.81 -1.90
N GLU A 81 3.61 8.78 -2.21
CA GLU A 81 4.12 8.22 -3.47
C GLU A 81 3.84 6.72 -3.61
N THR A 82 3.94 5.97 -2.50
CA THR A 82 3.81 4.51 -2.47
C THR A 82 2.37 4.07 -2.71
N VAL A 83 1.39 4.70 -2.06
CA VAL A 83 -0.02 4.29 -2.13
C VAL A 83 -0.83 5.05 -3.19
N ALA A 84 -0.27 6.10 -3.79
CA ALA A 84 -0.94 6.90 -4.82
C ALA A 84 -1.29 6.05 -6.07
N GLY A 85 -2.55 6.18 -6.51
CA GLY A 85 -3.05 5.53 -7.72
C GLY A 85 -3.22 4.01 -7.58
N THR A 86 -3.37 3.50 -6.35
CA THR A 86 -3.64 2.07 -6.12
C THR A 86 -4.99 1.69 -6.70
N ASP A 87 -5.03 0.67 -7.56
CA ASP A 87 -6.27 0.09 -8.06
C ASP A 87 -6.63 -1.16 -7.24
N VAL A 88 -7.67 -1.04 -6.41
CA VAL A 88 -8.18 -2.15 -5.59
C VAL A 88 -9.39 -2.85 -6.22
N ARG A 89 -9.85 -2.44 -7.40
CA ARG A 89 -11.12 -2.93 -7.98
C ARG A 89 -11.11 -4.43 -8.28
N ALA A 90 -9.93 -5.00 -8.54
CA ALA A 90 -9.75 -6.43 -8.73
C ALA A 90 -9.87 -7.24 -7.43
N LEU A 91 -9.81 -6.61 -6.25
CA LEU A 91 -9.93 -7.29 -4.96
C LEU A 91 -11.41 -7.57 -4.62
N PRO A 92 -11.70 -8.66 -3.88
CA PRO A 92 -12.99 -8.84 -3.21
C PRO A 92 -13.36 -7.63 -2.33
N LYS A 93 -14.65 -7.28 -2.24
CA LYS A 93 -15.15 -6.07 -1.54
C LYS A 93 -14.67 -5.94 -0.09
N ARG A 94 -14.50 -7.06 0.63
CA ARG A 94 -13.89 -7.08 1.99
C ARG A 94 -12.44 -6.62 1.97
N LEU A 95 -11.63 -7.16 1.05
CA LEU A 95 -10.22 -6.82 0.93
C LEU A 95 -10.02 -5.38 0.46
N GLN A 96 -10.87 -4.87 -0.46
CA GLN A 96 -10.87 -3.45 -0.80
C GLN A 96 -11.02 -2.55 0.44
N ASN A 97 -12.01 -2.86 1.27
CA ASN A 97 -12.26 -2.11 2.50
C ASN A 97 -11.12 -2.28 3.52
N GLN A 98 -10.52 -3.46 3.58
CA GLN A 98 -9.43 -3.74 4.53
C GLN A 98 -8.16 -2.99 4.14
N VAL A 99 -7.76 -3.03 2.86
CA VAL A 99 -6.62 -2.27 2.34
C VAL A 99 -6.88 -0.77 2.50
N ALA A 100 -8.06 -0.27 2.15
CA ALA A 100 -8.40 1.14 2.34
C ALA A 100 -8.34 1.58 3.81
N ALA A 101 -8.85 0.76 4.75
CA ALA A 101 -8.77 1.04 6.18
C ALA A 101 -7.32 1.06 6.69
N MET A 102 -6.47 0.14 6.24
CA MET A 102 -5.05 0.09 6.60
C MET A 102 -4.31 1.32 6.07
N THR A 103 -4.56 1.71 4.82
CA THR A 103 -3.98 2.91 4.23
C THR A 103 -4.41 4.18 4.96
N GLU A 104 -5.69 4.33 5.29
CA GLU A 104 -6.18 5.47 6.06
C GLU A 104 -5.59 5.51 7.47
N ARG A 105 -5.43 4.34 8.11
CA ARG A 105 -4.80 4.24 9.43
C ARG A 105 -3.34 4.69 9.38
N ALA A 106 -2.61 4.28 8.34
CA ALA A 106 -1.23 4.70 8.13
C ALA A 106 -1.13 6.20 7.86
N ALA A 107 -2.04 6.77 7.06
CA ALA A 107 -2.12 8.22 6.84
C ALA A 107 -2.33 8.99 8.16
N GLU A 108 -3.28 8.55 9.00
CA GLU A 108 -3.52 9.13 10.32
C GLU A 108 -2.28 9.07 11.22
N ARG A 109 -1.60 7.92 11.27
CA ARG A 109 -0.38 7.74 12.08
C ARG A 109 0.76 8.66 11.62
N LEU A 110 0.91 8.82 10.31
CA LEU A 110 2.00 9.60 9.71
C LEU A 110 1.68 11.11 9.59
N GLY A 111 0.45 11.53 9.92
CA GLY A 111 -0.01 12.90 9.70
C GLY A 111 -0.06 13.27 8.21
N ALA A 112 -0.17 12.28 7.32
CA ALA A 112 -0.20 12.45 5.88
C ALA A 112 -1.65 12.61 5.36
N GLU A 113 -1.79 13.14 4.15
CA GLU A 113 -3.08 13.22 3.48
C GLU A 113 -3.62 11.82 3.14
N ARG A 114 -4.94 11.62 3.31
CA ARG A 114 -5.60 10.37 2.95
C ARG A 114 -5.69 10.26 1.42
N PRO A 115 -5.28 9.14 0.80
CA PRO A 115 -5.37 8.99 -0.65
C PRO A 115 -6.82 9.03 -1.15
N ALA A 116 -7.09 9.78 -2.23
CA ALA A 116 -8.45 9.96 -2.75
C ALA A 116 -9.18 8.64 -3.07
N TRP A 117 -8.46 7.65 -3.59
CA TRP A 117 -9.03 6.34 -3.93
C TRP A 117 -9.62 5.61 -2.71
N THR A 118 -9.16 5.87 -1.49
CA THR A 118 -9.74 5.21 -0.30
C THR A 118 -11.18 5.66 -0.10
N ALA A 119 -11.51 6.91 -0.40
CA ALA A 119 -12.86 7.46 -0.27
C ALA A 119 -13.85 6.85 -1.30
N GLU A 120 -13.35 6.36 -2.43
CA GLU A 120 -14.16 5.72 -3.48
C GLU A 120 -14.59 4.30 -3.10
N VAL A 121 -13.90 3.66 -2.15
CA VAL A 121 -14.24 2.32 -1.68
C VAL A 121 -15.47 2.39 -0.77
N SER A 122 -16.61 1.93 -1.29
CA SER A 122 -17.86 1.83 -0.54
C SER A 122 -17.77 0.85 0.64
N PRO A 123 -18.29 1.22 1.83
CA PRO A 123 -18.37 0.32 2.99
C PRO A 123 -19.06 -1.01 2.69
N LEU A 124 -18.79 -2.02 3.52
CA LEU A 124 -19.52 -3.28 3.46
C LEU A 124 -20.98 -3.10 3.86
N GLU A 125 -21.89 -3.80 3.20
CA GLU A 125 -23.33 -3.78 3.52
C GLU A 125 -23.65 -4.50 4.84
N ARG A 126 -22.80 -5.46 5.23
CA ARG A 126 -22.93 -6.22 6.47
C ARG A 126 -21.64 -6.13 7.28
N PRO A 127 -21.73 -6.12 8.61
CA PRO A 127 -20.56 -6.08 9.47
C PRO A 127 -19.71 -7.35 9.29
N TYR A 128 -18.42 -7.15 9.08
CA TYR A 128 -17.43 -8.22 9.07
C TYR A 128 -16.66 -8.21 10.39
N PHE A 129 -16.59 -9.36 11.05
CA PHE A 129 -15.82 -9.56 12.27
C PHE A 129 -14.64 -10.48 11.99
N ALA A 130 -13.43 -10.08 12.43
CA ALA A 130 -12.23 -10.92 12.31
C ALA A 130 -12.27 -12.22 13.13
N SER A 131 -13.31 -12.41 13.96
CA SER A 131 -13.48 -13.58 14.81
C SER A 131 -14.89 -14.18 14.72
N THR A 132 -14.94 -15.51 14.81
CA THR A 132 -16.18 -16.30 14.89
C THR A 132 -16.72 -16.40 16.32
N LEU A 133 -15.93 -16.05 17.35
CA LEU A 133 -16.33 -16.15 18.75
C LEU A 133 -17.35 -15.04 19.10
N PRO A 134 -18.58 -15.37 19.52
CA PRO A 134 -19.62 -14.37 19.77
C PRO A 134 -19.24 -13.32 20.83
N GLY A 135 -18.60 -13.74 21.93
CA GLY A 135 -18.15 -12.83 22.98
C GLY A 135 -17.12 -11.80 22.51
N LEU A 136 -16.29 -12.17 21.52
CA LEU A 136 -15.29 -11.26 20.96
C LEU A 136 -15.92 -10.22 20.04
N ARG A 137 -17.08 -10.47 19.44
CA ARG A 137 -17.77 -9.49 18.58
C ARG A 137 -18.15 -8.23 19.35
N LEU A 138 -18.64 -8.38 20.59
CA LEU A 138 -18.97 -7.24 21.46
C LEU A 138 -17.73 -6.39 21.77
N TYR A 139 -16.61 -7.05 22.06
CA TYR A 139 -15.33 -6.37 22.26
C TYR A 139 -14.91 -5.61 20.98
N LEU A 140 -14.95 -6.27 19.81
CA LEU A 140 -14.55 -5.68 18.54
C LEU A 140 -15.39 -4.46 18.14
N LEU A 141 -16.70 -4.43 18.44
CA LEU A 141 -17.54 -3.25 18.23
C LEU A 141 -16.96 -2.00 18.92
N ARG A 142 -16.42 -2.16 20.12
CA ARG A 142 -15.81 -1.08 20.91
C ARG A 142 -14.37 -0.81 20.51
N ALA A 143 -13.55 -1.86 20.37
CA ALA A 143 -12.10 -1.77 20.23
C ALA A 143 -11.64 -1.40 18.81
N SER A 144 -12.44 -1.70 17.77
CA SER A 144 -12.03 -1.49 16.39
C SER A 144 -11.72 -0.02 16.09
N PRO A 145 -10.59 0.28 15.41
CA PRO A 145 -10.27 1.65 15.04
C PRO A 145 -11.36 2.29 14.15
N VAL A 146 -11.50 3.62 14.23
CA VAL A 146 -12.57 4.37 13.55
C VAL A 146 -12.57 4.14 12.04
N VAL A 147 -11.41 4.12 11.40
CA VAL A 147 -11.26 3.89 9.94
C VAL A 147 -11.77 2.51 9.50
N PHE A 148 -11.64 1.49 10.35
CA PHE A 148 -12.21 0.16 10.08
C PHE A 148 -13.72 0.15 10.32
N ARG A 149 -14.20 0.75 11.43
CA ARG A 149 -15.64 0.78 11.76
C ARG A 149 -16.48 1.49 10.71
N ARG A 150 -15.99 2.60 10.14
CA ARG A 150 -16.68 3.33 9.05
C ARG A 150 -16.91 2.47 7.81
N ARG A 151 -16.15 1.38 7.67
CA ARG A 151 -16.20 0.42 6.56
C ARG A 151 -16.94 -0.87 6.91
N ASN A 152 -17.59 -0.93 8.08
CA ASN A 152 -18.19 -2.14 8.65
C ASN A 152 -17.18 -3.27 8.85
N LEU A 153 -15.91 -2.93 9.10
CA LEU A 153 -14.86 -3.86 9.50
C LEU A 153 -14.63 -3.78 11.00
N PHE A 154 -14.74 -4.92 11.68
CA PHE A 154 -14.54 -5.04 13.12
C PHE A 154 -13.36 -5.97 13.39
N VAL A 155 -12.20 -5.34 13.62
CA VAL A 155 -10.89 -5.97 13.80
C VAL A 155 -10.23 -5.36 15.04
N ASP A 156 -9.50 -6.16 15.81
CA ASP A 156 -8.67 -5.60 16.87
C ASP A 156 -7.40 -5.02 16.24
N ALA A 157 -6.92 -3.87 16.73
CA ALA A 157 -5.68 -3.26 16.25
C ALA A 157 -4.49 -4.21 16.44
N SER A 158 -4.54 -5.08 17.45
CA SER A 158 -3.56 -6.16 17.69
C SER A 158 -3.51 -7.21 16.58
N VAL A 159 -4.59 -7.39 15.80
CA VAL A 159 -4.64 -8.31 14.65
C VAL A 159 -3.78 -7.78 13.49
N GLY A 160 -3.49 -6.48 13.46
CA GLY A 160 -2.50 -5.88 12.58
C GLY A 160 -1.06 -6.06 13.08
N ASP A 161 -0.85 -6.27 14.38
CA ASP A 161 0.48 -6.29 15.03
C ASP A 161 1.13 -7.69 15.08
N ARG A 162 0.67 -8.62 14.23
CA ARG A 162 1.04 -10.04 14.07
C ARG A 162 0.04 -11.01 14.70
N ILE A 163 -0.65 -11.77 13.84
CA ILE A 163 -1.15 -13.12 14.13
C ILE A 163 -0.40 -14.10 13.25
#